data_AF-A0A7I7RSZ4-F1
#
_entry.id   AF-A0A7I7RSZ4-F1
#
_cell.length_a   1.000
_cell.length_b   1.000
_cell.length_c   1.000
_cell.angle_alpha   90.00
_cell.angle_beta   90.00
_cell.angle_gamma   90.00
#
_symmetry.space_group_name_H-M   'P 1'
#
loop_
_entity.id
_entity.type
_entity.pdbx_description
1 polymer ?
#
loop_
_entity_poly.entity_id
_entity_poly.type
_entity_poly.pdbx_seq_one_letter_code
_entity_poly.pdbx_strand_id
1 'polypeptide(L)' 'MSTDPDQIRVEIEALLADLPAAHAPGADVEAIAVRLEEAHDLLVQALESVERGQVSGGA' A
#
# COMPACT_ATOMS: atom_id res chain seq x y z
N MET A 1 -16.06 2.15 2.92
CA MET A 1 -14.60 1.93 2.77
C MET A 1 -14.46 0.80 1.80
N SER A 2 -14.01 1.13 0.60
CA SER A 2 -13.98 0.23 -0.55
C SER A 2 -12.75 -0.66 -0.44
N THR A 3 -12.95 -1.97 -0.59
CA THR A 3 -11.88 -2.99 -0.62
C THR A 3 -11.55 -3.38 -2.05
N ASP A 4 -11.77 -2.46 -2.99
CA ASP A 4 -11.50 -2.69 -4.41
C ASP A 4 -9.98 -2.71 -4.65
N PRO A 5 -9.41 -3.83 -5.14
CA PRO A 5 -7.98 -3.95 -5.41
C PRO A 5 -7.44 -2.85 -6.33
N ASP A 6 -8.22 -2.42 -7.32
CA ASP A 6 -7.79 -1.40 -8.27
C ASP A 6 -7.78 -0.01 -7.62
N GLN A 7 -8.72 0.26 -6.72
CA GLN A 7 -8.71 1.49 -5.93
C GLN A 7 -7.50 1.55 -4.98
N ILE A 8 -7.19 0.44 -4.32
CA ILE A 8 -6.04 0.35 -3.41
C ILE A 8 -4.72 0.53 -4.17
N ARG A 9 -4.60 -0.02 -5.38
CA ARG A 9 -3.43 0.21 -6.26
C ARG A 9 -3.26 1.68 -6.61
N VAL A 10 -4.34 2.38 -6.96
CA VAL A 10 -4.30 3.82 -7.28
C VAL A 10 -3.88 4.66 -6.08
N GLU A 11 -4.38 4.35 -4.88
CA GLU A 11 -4.00 5.05 -3.65
C GLU A 11 -2.51 4.82 -3.30
N ILE A 12 -2.00 3.61 -3.52
CA ILE A 12 -0.58 3.28 -3.35
C ILE A 12 0.29 4.00 -4.38
N GLU A 13 -0.10 4.02 -5.66
CA GLU A 13 0.64 4.76 -6.69
C GLU A 13 0.73 6.26 -6.35
N ALA A 14 -0.35 6.85 -5.82
CA ALA A 14 -0.35 8.24 -5.38
C ALA A 14 0.61 8.48 -4.20
N LEU A 15 0.66 7.57 -3.23
CA LEU A 15 1.59 7.64 -2.09
C LEU A 15 3.05 7.47 -2.50
N LEU A 16 3.33 6.59 -3.47
CA LEU A 16 4.67 6.33 -3.98
C LEU A 16 5.17 7.43 -4.93
N ALA A 17 4.26 8.14 -5.63
CA ALA A 17 4.62 9.26 -6.49
C ALA A 17 5.18 10.47 -5.73
N ASP A 18 4.81 10.60 -4.44
CA ASP A 18 5.27 11.68 -3.56
C ASP A 18 6.61 11.35 -2.87
N LEU A 19 7.13 10.14 -3.06
CA LEU A 19 8.44 9.77 -2.54
C LEU A 19 9.57 10.32 -3.42
N PRO A 20 10.61 10.92 -2.81
CA PRO A 20 11.80 11.29 -3.56
C PRO A 20 12.40 10.06 -4.23
N ALA A 21 12.88 10.23 -5.46
CA ALA A 21 13.53 9.14 -6.18
C ALA A 21 14.62 8.52 -5.30
N ALA A 22 14.59 7.20 -5.11
CA ALA A 22 15.46 6.46 -4.18
C ALA A 22 16.97 6.64 -4.44
N HIS A 23 17.36 7.26 -5.57
CA HIS A 23 18.73 7.52 -5.97
C HIS A 23 19.12 9.01 -5.89
N ALA A 24 18.29 9.87 -5.31
CA ALA A 24 18.60 11.28 -5.14
C ALA A 24 19.71 11.44 -4.06
N PRO A 25 20.79 12.22 -4.33
CA PRO A 25 21.82 12.47 -3.34
C PRO A 25 21.25 13.25 -2.16
N GLY A 26 21.37 12.71 -0.95
CA GLY A 26 20.74 13.24 0.26
C GLY A 26 19.35 12.69 0.55
N ALA A 27 18.88 11.67 -0.19
CA ALA A 27 17.68 10.94 0.15
C ALA A 27 17.82 10.29 1.53
N ASP A 28 16.86 10.57 2.40
CA ASP A 28 16.76 9.94 3.71
C ASP A 28 16.22 8.52 3.52
N VAL A 29 17.16 7.57 3.48
CA VAL A 29 16.88 6.14 3.28
C VAL A 29 15.97 5.60 4.38
N GLU A 30 16.08 6.12 5.60
CA GLU A 30 15.20 5.77 6.72
C GLU A 30 13.76 6.24 6.44
N ALA A 31 13.59 7.48 5.97
CA ALA A 31 12.27 8.00 5.60
C ALA A 31 11.63 7.22 4.43
N ILE A 32 12.45 6.79 3.47
CA ILE A 32 12.00 5.93 2.36
C ILE A 32 11.59 4.55 2.88
N ALA A 33 12.38 3.95 3.77
CA ALA A 33 12.09 2.63 4.35
C ALA A 33 10.77 2.64 5.15
N VAL A 34 10.56 3.66 5.99
CA VAL A 34 9.31 3.81 6.76
C VAL A 34 8.11 3.89 5.83
N ARG A 35 8.18 4.68 4.75
CA ARG A 35 7.06 4.82 3.82
C ARG A 35 6.76 3.55 3.02
N LEU A 36 7.79 2.78 2.69
CA LEU A 36 7.65 1.48 2.04
C LEU A 36 6.99 0.46 2.98
N GLU A 37 7.34 0.48 4.26
CA GLU A 37 6.72 -0.38 5.28
C GLU A 37 5.24 -0.02 5.48
N GLU A 38 4.90 1.27 5.58
CA GLU A 38 3.51 1.75 5.65
C GLU A 38 2.68 1.27 4.43
N ALA A 39 3.24 1.37 3.23
CA ALA A 39 2.58 0.90 2.01
C ALA A 39 2.41 -0.63 2.00
N HIS A 40 3.38 -1.36 2.55
CA HIS A 40 3.30 -2.82 2.68
C HIS A 40 2.21 -3.24 3.68
N ASP A 41 2.11 -2.59 4.82
CA ASP A 41 1.08 -2.89 5.83
C ASP A 41 -0.33 -2.65 5.28
N LEU A 42 -0.53 -1.57 4.52
CA LEU A 42 -1.79 -1.31 3.83
C LEU A 42 -2.14 -2.41 2.80
N LEU A 43 -1.15 -2.90 2.05
CA LEU A 43 -1.34 -4.01 1.12
C LEU A 43 -1.70 -5.32 1.83
N VAL A 44 -1.06 -5.61 2.97
CA VAL A 44 -1.36 -6.79 3.78
C VAL A 44 -2.76 -6.69 4.36
N GLN A 45 -3.13 -5.52 4.91
CA GLN A 45 -4.48 -5.29 5.44
C GLN A 45 -5.56 -5.42 4.36
N ALA A 46 -5.29 -4.91 3.16
CA ALA A 46 -6.16 -5.06 2.00
C ALA A 46 -6.35 -6.54 1.62
N LEU A 47 -5.25 -7.30 1.56
CA LEU A 47 -5.25 -8.72 1.23
C LEU A 47 -6.05 -9.54 2.25
N GLU A 48 -5.82 -9.31 3.55
CA GLU A 48 -6.60 -9.96 4.61
C GLU A 48 -8.08 -9.57 4.57
N SER A 49 -8.40 -8.33 4.20
CA SER A 49 -9.79 -7.89 4.07
C SER A 49 -10.50 -8.56 2.89
N VAL A 50 -9.80 -8.80 1.78
CA VAL A 50 -10.30 -9.58 0.65
C VAL A 50 -10.53 -11.03 1.07
N GLU A 51 -9.59 -11.64 1.78
CA GLU A 51 -9.74 -13.02 2.28
C GLU A 51 -10.95 -13.16 3.22
N ARG A 52 -11.12 -12.22 4.17
CA ARG A 52 -12.30 -12.20 5.06
C ARG A 52 -13.62 -11.91 4.31
N GLY A 53 -13.58 -11.09 3.27
CA GLY A 53 -14.73 -10.81 2.38
C GLY A 53 -15.12 -12.01 1.52
N GLN A 54 -14.16 -12.82 1.06
CA GLN A 54 -14.41 -14.06 0.32
C GLN A 54 -14.99 -15.17 1.21
N VAL A 55 -14.57 -15.25 2.47
CA VAL A 55 -15.09 -16.25 3.44
C VAL A 55 -16.55 -15.98 3.84
N SER A 56 -17.03 -14.73 3.68
CA SER A 56 -18.43 -14.35 4.01
C SER A 56 -19.36 -14.24 2.78
N GLY A 57 -18.81 -14.31 1.56
CA GLY A 57 -19.57 -14.23 0.30
C GLY A 57 -19.91 -15.58 -0.36
N GLY A 58 -19.56 -16.71 0.27
CA GLY A 58 -19.94 -18.05 -0.18
C GLY A 58 -21.12 -18.61 0.61
N ALA A 59 -22.35 -18.25 0.20
CA ALA A 59 -23.60 -18.86 0.65
C ALA A 59 -24.52 -19.10 -0.54
#